data_AF-W1XDP7-F1
#
_entry.id   AF-W1XDP7-F1
#
_cell.length_a   1.000
_cell.length_b   1.000
_cell.length_c   1.000
_cell.angle_alpha   90.00
_cell.angle_beta   90.00
_cell.angle_gamma   90.00
#
_symmetry.space_group_name_H-M   'P 1'
#
loop_
_entity.id
_entity.type
_entity.pdbx_description
1 polymer ?
#
loop_
_entity_poly.entity_id
_entity_poly.type
_entity_poly.pdbx_seq_one_letter_code
_entity_poly.pdbx_strand_id
1 'polypeptide(L)' 'LVAGPSPGSIFAYLALTPKGSFLATIAGVTVGTLVSFAITSLILKMEKTVETKSEDEFAQSANAVKAMKQ' A
#
# COMPACT_ATOMS: atom_id res chain seq x y z
N LEU A 1 24.83 24.21 9.08
CA LEU A 1 23.42 23.83 8.78
C LEU A 1 23.37 22.31 8.74
N VAL A 2 22.86 21.68 9.80
CA VAL A 2 22.70 20.22 9.83
C VAL A 2 21.41 19.91 9.08
N ALA A 3 21.50 19.35 7.89
CA ALA A 3 20.32 18.85 7.20
C ALA A 3 19.74 17.71 8.04
N GLY A 4 18.48 17.86 8.47
CA GLY A 4 17.77 16.77 9.13
C GLY A 4 17.73 15.53 8.24
N PRO A 5 17.61 14.33 8.83
CA PRO A 5 17.50 13.09 8.06
C PRO A 5 16.38 13.22 7.01
N SER A 6 16.59 12.66 5.82
CA SER A 6 15.57 12.76 4.76
C SER A 6 14.28 12.07 5.22
N PRO A 7 13.11 12.72 5.10
CA PRO A 7 11.88 12.27 5.77
C PRO A 7 11.43 10.83 5.45
N GLY A 8 11.85 10.30 4.30
CA GLY A 8 11.49 8.95 3.84
C GLY A 8 12.60 7.90 3.97
N SER A 9 13.81 8.25 4.41
CA SER A 9 14.92 7.29 4.46
C SER A 9 15.06 6.64 5.82
N ILE A 10 14.68 5.36 5.92
CA ILE A 10 14.94 4.54 7.11
C ILE A 10 16.44 4.48 7.41
N PHE A 11 17.32 4.50 6.39
CA PHE A 11 18.77 4.57 6.61
C PHE A 11 19.22 5.87 7.28
N ALA A 12 18.58 7.00 6.98
CA ALA A 12 18.86 8.26 7.65
C ALA A 12 18.41 8.22 9.12
N TYR A 13 17.27 7.58 9.41
CA TYR A 13 16.83 7.35 10.78
C TYR A 13 17.77 6.41 11.56
N LEU A 14 18.24 5.32 10.94
CA LEU A 14 19.20 4.41 11.57
C LEU A 14 20.56 5.10 11.81
N ALA A 15 21.05 5.91 10.87
CA ALA A 15 22.29 6.66 11.04
C ALA A 15 22.24 7.68 12.19
N LEU A 16 21.05 8.24 12.47
CA LEU A 16 20.81 9.14 13.60
C LEU A 16 20.41 8.40 14.89
N THR A 17 20.15 7.09 14.84
CA THR A 17 19.70 6.31 15.99
C THR A 17 20.86 6.12 16.98
N PRO A 18 20.69 6.44 18.28
CA PRO A 18 21.71 6.20 19.29
C PRO A 18 22.10 4.72 19.38
N LYS A 19 23.39 4.45 19.62
CA LYS A 19 23.92 3.10 19.79
C LYS A 19 23.18 2.38 20.93
N GLY A 20 22.38 1.37 20.57
CA GLY A 20 21.54 0.60 21.50
C GLY A 20 20.04 0.62 21.19
N SER A 21 19.54 1.61 20.43
CA SER A 21 18.11 1.73 20.12
C SER A 21 17.72 1.23 18.72
N PHE A 22 18.68 0.67 17.97
CA PHE A 22 18.46 0.18 16.60
C PHE A 22 17.38 -0.89 16.52
N LEU A 23 17.34 -1.80 17.50
CA LEU A 23 16.36 -2.87 17.54
C LEU A 23 14.93 -2.32 17.74
N ALA A 24 14.79 -1.29 18.59
CA ALA A 24 13.51 -0.61 18.79
C ALA A 24 13.08 0.17 17.55
N THR A 25 14.00 0.85 16.86
CA THR A 25 13.71 1.57 15.60
C THR A 25 13.24 0.61 14.51
N ILE A 26 13.96 -0.50 14.29
CA ILE A 26 13.58 -1.49 13.28
C ILE A 26 12.24 -2.13 13.64
N ALA A 27 12.04 -2.53 14.90
CA ALA A 27 10.78 -3.10 15.36
C ALA A 27 9.60 -2.14 15.15
N GLY A 28 9.77 -0.85 15.51
CA GLY A 28 8.75 0.18 15.32
C GLY A 28 8.39 0.38 13.84
N VAL A 29 9.39 0.44 12.96
CA VAL A 29 9.17 0.54 11.51
C VAL A 29 8.42 -0.69 11.00
N THR A 30 8.87 -1.90 11.34
CA THR A 30 8.22 -3.15 10.91
C THR A 30 6.76 -3.23 11.37
N VAL A 31 6.47 -2.83 12.62
CA VAL A 31 5.10 -2.77 13.14
C VAL A 31 4.27 -1.75 12.34
N GLY A 32 4.80 -0.55 12.09
CA GLY A 32 4.14 0.47 11.27
C GLY A 32 3.83 -0.01 9.85
N THR A 33 4.78 -0.72 9.23
CA THR A 33 4.57 -1.32 7.90
C THR A 33 3.48 -2.39 7.93
N LEU A 34 3.47 -3.26 8.95
CA LEU A 34 2.46 -4.31 9.08
C LEU A 34 1.05 -3.74 9.29
N VAL A 35 0.90 -2.74 10.16
CA VAL A 35 -0.39 -2.08 10.39
C VAL A 35 -0.88 -1.39 9.11
N SER A 36 -0.01 -0.63 8.44
CA SER A 36 -0.35 0.05 7.19
C SER A 36 -0.77 -0.95 6.11
N PHE A 37 0.01 -2.02 5.95
CA PHE A 37 -0.31 -3.10 5.01
C PHE A 37 -1.63 -3.78 5.35
N ALA A 38 -1.91 -4.07 6.63
CA ALA A 38 -3.16 -4.71 7.05
C ALA A 38 -4.39 -3.85 6.71
N ILE A 39 -4.31 -2.54 7.00
CA ILE A 39 -5.40 -1.60 6.69
C ILE A 39 -5.60 -1.50 5.17
N THR A 40 -4.53 -1.25 4.42
CA THR A 40 -4.58 -1.17 2.95
C THR A 40 -5.07 -2.47 2.33
N SER A 41 -4.62 -3.62 2.83
CA SER A 41 -5.08 -4.93 2.34
C SER A 41 -6.57 -5.15 2.59
N LEU A 42 -7.09 -4.69 3.74
CA LEU A 42 -8.52 -4.76 4.04
C LEU A 42 -9.35 -3.83 3.13
N ILE A 43 -8.86 -2.61 2.89
CA ILE A 43 -9.47 -1.66 1.94
C ILE A 43 -9.47 -2.27 0.53
N LEU A 44 -8.32 -2.74 0.03
CA LEU A 44 -8.20 -3.37 -1.29
C LEU A 44 -9.06 -4.63 -1.42
N LYS A 45 -9.28 -5.40 -0.34
CA LYS A 45 -10.17 -6.56 -0.37
C LYS A 45 -11.64 -6.16 -0.49
N MET A 46 -12.05 -5.05 0.12
CA MET A 46 -13.38 -4.46 -0.08
C MET A 46 -13.51 -3.85 -1.47
N GLU A 47 -12.52 -3.07 -1.94
CA GLU A 47 -12.50 -2.54 -3.31
C GLU A 47 -12.50 -3.65 -4.34
N LYS A 48 -11.71 -4.72 -4.18
CA LYS A 48 -11.73 -5.87 -5.10
C LYS A 48 -13.10 -6.56 -5.15
N THR A 49 -13.86 -6.56 -4.05
CA THR A 49 -15.26 -7.05 -4.05
C THR A 49 -16.17 -6.16 -4.90
N VAL A 50 -15.90 -4.85 -4.94
CA VAL A 50 -16.57 -3.90 -5.83
C VAL A 50 -16.06 -4.04 -7.27
N GLU A 51 -14.75 -4.23 -7.47
CA GLU A 51 -14.14 -4.37 -8.79
C GLU A 51 -14.54 -5.68 -9.49
N THR A 52 -14.67 -6.79 -8.77
CA THR A 52 -15.17 -8.06 -9.35
C THR A 52 -16.58 -7.89 -9.93
N LYS A 53 -17.45 -7.07 -9.32
CA LYS A 53 -18.74 -6.70 -9.94
C LYS A 53 -18.55 -5.86 -11.21
N SER A 54 -17.60 -4.93 -11.20
CA SER A 54 -17.32 -4.06 -12.35
C SER A 54 -16.62 -4.77 -13.52
N GLU A 55 -15.78 -5.79 -13.28
CA GLU A 55 -15.13 -6.59 -14.32
C GLU A 55 -16.15 -7.45 -15.07
N ASP A 56 -17.10 -8.08 -14.35
CA ASP A 56 -18.23 -8.80 -14.95
C ASP A 56 -19.16 -7.85 -15.72
N GLU A 57 -19.48 -6.66 -15.18
CA GLU A 57 -20.28 -5.64 -15.87
C GLU A 57 -19.57 -5.06 -17.11
N PHE A 58 -18.25 -4.88 -17.06
CA PHE A 58 -17.45 -4.41 -18.18
C PHE A 58 -17.36 -5.45 -19.29
N ALA A 59 -17.14 -6.73 -18.95
CA ALA A 59 -17.13 -7.84 -19.90
C ALA A 59 -18.51 -8.03 -20.56
N GLN A 60 -19.59 -7.86 -19.80
CA GLN A 60 -20.96 -7.96 -20.29
C GLN A 60 -21.33 -6.76 -21.19
N SER A 61 -20.92 -5.54 -20.82
CA SER A 61 -21.08 -4.33 -21.64
C SER A 61 -20.30 -4.42 -22.95
N ALA A 62 -19.07 -4.93 -22.92
CA ALA A 62 -18.27 -5.15 -24.11
C ALA A 62 -18.89 -6.19 -25.08
N ASN A 63 -19.57 -7.22 -24.54
CA ASN A 63 -20.32 -8.17 -25.35
C ASN A 63 -21.62 -7.57 -25.92
N ALA A 64 -22.35 -6.77 -25.15
CA ALA A 64 -23.56 -6.09 -25.62
C ALA A 64 -23.27 -5.13 -26.78
N VAL A 65 -22.14 -4.42 -26.75
CA VAL A 65 -21.73 -3.51 -27.85
C VAL A 65 -21.32 -4.29 -29.10
N LYS A 66 -20.71 -5.48 -28.94
CA LYS A 66 -20.38 -6.38 -30.07
C LYS A 66 -21.63 -6.98 -30.71
N ALA A 67 -22.61 -7.39 -29.90
CA ALA A 67 -23.87 -7.95 -30.37
C ALA A 67 -24.75 -6.93 -31.10
N MET A 68 -24.65 -5.65 -30.76
CA MET A 68 -25.38 -4.56 -31.43
C MET A 68 -24.75 -4.13 -32.76
N LYS A 69 -23.55 -4.63 -33.10
CA LYS A 69 -22.81 -4.34 -34.34
C LYS A 69 -22.97 -5.44 -35.41
N GLN A 70 -23.56 -6.58 -35.08
CA GLN A 70 -24.03 -7.59 -36.05
C GLN A 70 -25.47 -7.28 -36.45
#